data_AF-A0A7C1RCN9-F1
#
_entry.id   AF-A0A7C1RCN9-F1
#
_cell.length_a   1.000
_cell.length_b   1.000
_cell.length_c   1.000
_cell.angle_alpha   90.00
_cell.angle_beta   90.00
_cell.angle_gamma   90.00
#
_symmetry.space_group_name_H-M   'P 1'
#
loop_
_entity.id
_entity.type
_entity.pdbx_description
1 polymer ?
#
loop_
_entity_poly.entity_id
_entity_poly.type
_entity_poly.pdbx_seq_one_letter_code
_entity_poly.pdbx_strand_id
1 'polypeptide(L)'
;MPASDSIAYKFRPGLQAATLDDKKVPTDHTASIFRDRALYFNSISGFNDPFESKFICPEKPENDAHAFRSILNRIISAIGGSAAEVNLFLANPLARWFMFELASRDYEQASIIIELEHLYRNYLYQIGTLCLNQGFDDILSWSHYANNHTGIAIGFDVNELYQSKENYFPIPKGGDSGTSNTGTPKHGIFVAETPISITYVSDQIPIDIMSYTPNDFARLSLSTKSLHWGYEREVRYLAIPRRKSISYGNVLNIIRAPFLEHVDNLAECRVYRSTTWGVEDGKMVNFMDLQDQALLDALKSCFHPPNRYPLRHVYSQITSLMMPPDSVSNISIEFKHPTALKEVIFGSQARREDVLRQARWIKKLGHYDHVKFYQMLASTSRFAIQRMDV
;
A
#
# COMPACT_ATOMS: atom_id res chain seq x y z
N MET A 1 -12.20 31.83 7.33
CA MET A 1 -11.85 31.12 8.58
C MET A 1 -10.70 30.20 8.23
N PRO A 2 -9.65 30.07 9.06
CA PRO A 2 -8.68 29.03 8.81
C PRO A 2 -9.42 27.70 9.02
N ALA A 3 -9.32 26.80 8.04
CA ALA A 3 -9.63 25.40 8.29
C ALA A 3 -8.85 25.00 9.55
N SER A 4 -9.50 24.29 10.48
CA SER A 4 -8.73 23.56 11.49
C SER A 4 -7.61 22.83 10.75
N ASP A 5 -6.35 23.00 11.16
CA ASP A 5 -5.18 22.40 10.48
C ASP A 5 -5.27 20.85 10.34
N SER A 6 -6.30 20.24 10.96
CA SER A 6 -6.65 18.82 10.89
C SER A 6 -7.71 18.44 9.85
N ILE A 7 -8.43 19.36 9.20
CA ILE A 7 -9.54 18.97 8.31
C ILE A 7 -9.08 18.80 6.86
N ALA A 8 -9.35 17.63 6.28
CA ALA A 8 -9.18 17.35 4.86
C ALA A 8 -10.52 16.95 4.21
N TYR A 9 -10.68 17.28 2.94
CA TYR A 9 -11.96 17.25 2.23
C TYR A 9 -11.98 16.18 1.15
N LYS A 10 -13.10 15.45 1.08
CA LYS A 10 -13.44 14.60 -0.06
C LYS A 10 -14.46 15.30 -0.93
N PHE A 11 -14.08 15.67 -2.15
CA PHE A 11 -14.99 16.18 -3.16
C PHE A 11 -15.74 15.02 -3.83
N ARG A 12 -17.05 15.18 -4.01
CA ARG A 12 -17.94 14.14 -4.55
C ARG A 12 -19.09 14.76 -5.34
N PRO A 13 -19.65 14.04 -6.33
CA PRO A 13 -21.02 14.27 -6.76
C PRO A 13 -21.97 14.20 -5.56
N GLY A 14 -23.09 14.93 -5.64
CA GLY A 14 -24.16 14.83 -4.63
C GLY A 14 -24.81 13.45 -4.57
N LEU A 15 -25.66 13.25 -3.58
CA LEU A 15 -26.41 11.99 -3.42
C LEU A 15 -27.34 11.75 -4.61
N GLN A 16 -27.45 10.50 -5.06
CA GLN A 16 -28.38 10.16 -6.14
C GLN A 16 -29.83 10.35 -5.72
N ALA A 17 -30.71 10.71 -6.67
CA ALA A 17 -32.13 10.93 -6.38
C ALA A 17 -32.80 9.70 -5.73
N ALA A 18 -32.48 8.50 -6.21
CA ALA A 18 -32.99 7.25 -5.64
C ALA A 18 -32.54 7.05 -4.18
N THR A 19 -31.31 7.42 -3.83
CA THR A 19 -30.80 7.41 -2.45
C THR A 19 -31.61 8.33 -1.56
N LEU A 20 -31.94 9.53 -2.04
CA LEU A 20 -32.75 10.50 -1.31
C LEU A 20 -34.22 10.08 -1.15
N ASP A 21 -34.67 9.10 -1.93
CA ASP A 21 -35.97 8.41 -1.79
C ASP A 21 -35.84 7.11 -0.96
N ASP A 22 -34.80 7.02 -0.13
CA ASP A 22 -34.48 5.89 0.74
C ASP A 22 -34.31 4.54 0.01
N LYS A 23 -34.06 4.56 -1.31
CA LYS A 23 -33.69 3.36 -2.06
C LYS A 23 -32.21 3.08 -1.91
N LYS A 24 -31.85 1.84 -1.59
CA LYS A 24 -30.45 1.42 -1.53
C LYS A 24 -29.85 1.34 -2.93
N VAL A 25 -28.95 2.26 -3.24
CA VAL A 25 -28.13 2.23 -4.46
C VAL A 25 -26.70 1.79 -4.08
N PRO A 26 -26.29 0.54 -4.36
CA PRO A 26 -24.97 0.03 -3.96
C PRO A 26 -23.79 0.80 -4.57
N THR A 27 -23.99 1.40 -5.75
CA THR A 27 -22.96 2.16 -6.47
C THR A 27 -22.83 3.62 -6.01
N ASP A 28 -23.69 4.07 -5.10
CA ASP A 28 -23.61 5.43 -4.55
C ASP A 28 -22.58 5.47 -3.40
N HIS A 29 -21.31 5.57 -3.78
CA HIS A 29 -20.20 5.71 -2.83
C HIS A 29 -20.26 7.02 -2.03
N THR A 30 -21.02 8.02 -2.46
CA THR A 30 -21.24 9.23 -1.66
C THR A 30 -22.19 8.92 -0.51
N ALA A 31 -23.26 8.18 -0.79
CA ALA A 31 -24.19 7.72 0.25
C ALA A 31 -23.54 6.79 1.28
N SER A 32 -22.62 5.91 0.85
CA SER A 32 -21.94 4.97 1.76
C SER A 32 -21.09 5.68 2.82
N ILE A 33 -20.57 6.87 2.53
CA ILE A 33 -19.84 7.68 3.51
C ILE A 33 -20.73 7.98 4.71
N PHE A 34 -21.98 8.38 4.47
CA PHE A 34 -22.90 8.76 5.53
C PHE A 34 -23.59 7.53 6.14
N ARG A 35 -24.14 6.66 5.30
CA ARG A 35 -24.95 5.50 5.72
C ARG A 35 -24.10 4.41 6.37
N ASP A 36 -23.01 4.04 5.71
CA ASP A 36 -22.20 2.88 6.08
C ASP A 36 -20.92 3.29 6.81
N ARG A 37 -20.68 4.61 6.98
CA ARG A 37 -19.44 5.18 7.53
C ARG A 37 -18.20 4.65 6.82
N ALA A 38 -18.27 4.50 5.50
CA ALA A 38 -17.21 3.86 4.74
C ALA A 38 -16.69 4.74 3.61
N LEU A 39 -15.36 4.82 3.50
CA LEU A 39 -14.65 5.52 2.44
C LEU A 39 -14.07 4.52 1.45
N TYR A 40 -14.19 4.83 0.16
CA TYR A 40 -13.68 3.98 -0.91
C TYR A 40 -12.19 4.24 -1.15
N PHE A 41 -11.40 3.19 -1.07
CA PHE A 41 -9.97 3.18 -1.36
C PHE A 41 -9.77 2.66 -2.78
N ASN A 42 -9.38 3.54 -3.69
CA ASN A 42 -9.26 3.23 -5.11
C ASN A 42 -7.94 2.53 -5.40
N SER A 43 -7.92 1.64 -6.40
CA SER A 43 -6.66 1.22 -7.01
C SER A 43 -6.06 2.39 -7.78
N ILE A 44 -4.73 2.41 -7.86
CA ILE A 44 -4.00 3.42 -8.62
C ILE A 44 -4.37 3.40 -10.12
N SER A 45 -4.85 2.26 -10.64
CA SER A 45 -5.33 2.16 -12.02
C SER A 45 -6.56 3.03 -12.32
N GLY A 46 -7.28 3.49 -11.29
CA GLY A 46 -8.46 4.34 -11.43
C GLY A 46 -8.17 5.84 -11.30
N PHE A 47 -6.90 6.24 -11.30
CA PHE A 47 -6.50 7.65 -11.18
C PHE A 47 -6.55 8.33 -12.55
N ASN A 48 -6.84 9.64 -12.54
CA ASN A 48 -7.01 10.45 -13.73
C ASN A 48 -5.71 11.13 -14.21
N ASP A 49 -4.66 11.19 -13.38
CA ASP A 49 -3.37 11.73 -13.77
C ASP A 49 -2.57 10.67 -14.58
N PRO A 50 -2.27 10.91 -15.87
CA PRO A 50 -1.53 9.96 -16.70
C PRO A 50 -0.06 9.82 -16.29
N PHE A 51 0.46 10.65 -15.39
CA PHE A 51 1.82 10.56 -14.85
C PHE A 51 1.88 9.89 -13.48
N GLU A 52 0.73 9.63 -12.87
CA GLU A 52 0.62 8.99 -11.57
C GLU A 52 1.25 7.59 -11.59
N SER A 53 2.10 7.28 -10.60
CA SER A 53 2.75 5.97 -10.45
C SER A 53 3.56 5.50 -11.66
N LYS A 54 4.00 6.44 -12.49
CA LYS A 54 5.11 6.23 -13.41
C LYS A 54 6.39 6.51 -12.65
N PHE A 55 7.24 5.50 -12.58
CA PHE A 55 8.55 5.58 -11.97
C PHE A 55 9.59 5.23 -13.03
N ILE A 56 10.70 5.93 -12.99
CA ILE A 56 11.88 5.59 -13.80
C ILE A 56 12.73 4.71 -12.91
N CYS A 57 12.92 3.44 -13.29
CA CYS A 57 13.97 2.66 -12.68
C CYS A 57 15.30 3.13 -13.27
N PRO A 58 16.26 3.61 -12.45
CA PRO A 58 17.59 3.89 -12.98
C PRO A 58 18.17 2.61 -13.59
N GLU A 59 18.83 2.75 -14.75
CA GLU A 59 19.45 1.63 -15.46
C GLU A 59 20.56 0.96 -14.63
N LYS A 60 21.11 1.69 -13.65
CA LYS A 60 22.09 1.16 -12.69
C LYS A 60 21.94 1.88 -11.33
N PRO A 61 21.98 1.16 -10.19
CA PRO A 61 22.27 1.81 -8.91
C PRO A 61 23.66 2.47 -8.98
N GLU A 62 23.82 3.65 -8.36
CA GLU A 62 25.05 4.47 -8.48
C GLU A 62 26.34 3.75 -8.08
N ASN A 63 26.26 2.60 -7.37
CA ASN A 63 27.40 1.78 -7.03
C ASN A 63 27.02 0.31 -6.74
N ASP A 64 27.83 -0.67 -7.14
CA ASP A 64 27.54 -2.11 -7.01
C ASP A 64 27.44 -2.54 -5.52
N ALA A 65 28.18 -1.86 -4.64
CA ALA A 65 28.09 -2.03 -3.19
C ALA A 65 26.73 -1.55 -2.61
N HIS A 66 26.05 -0.62 -3.28
CA HIS A 66 24.75 -0.09 -2.88
C HIS A 66 23.62 -1.09 -3.18
N ALA A 67 23.68 -1.75 -4.33
CA ALA A 67 22.75 -2.81 -4.72
C ALA A 67 22.79 -3.98 -3.72
N PHE A 68 24.00 -4.47 -3.40
CA PHE A 68 24.21 -5.53 -2.41
C PHE A 68 23.66 -5.17 -1.03
N ARG A 69 23.98 -3.94 -0.55
CA ARG A 69 23.51 -3.46 0.74
C ARG A 69 22.00 -3.30 0.79
N SER A 70 21.37 -2.89 -0.31
CA SER A 70 19.91 -2.80 -0.34
C SER A 70 19.22 -4.16 -0.39
N ILE A 71 19.77 -5.11 -1.15
CA ILE A 71 19.25 -6.49 -1.18
C ILE A 71 19.32 -7.13 0.19
N LEU A 72 20.46 -6.97 0.87
CA LEU A 72 20.63 -7.42 2.23
C LEU A 72 19.63 -6.72 3.17
N ASN A 73 19.50 -5.39 3.09
CA ASN A 73 18.54 -4.63 3.87
C ASN A 73 17.09 -5.09 3.62
N ARG A 74 16.71 -5.48 2.40
CA ARG A 74 15.38 -6.02 2.08
C ARG A 74 15.14 -7.36 2.72
N ILE A 75 16.09 -8.27 2.61
CA ILE A 75 16.00 -9.59 3.23
C ILE A 75 15.93 -9.42 4.76
N ILE A 76 16.75 -8.53 5.33
CA ILE A 76 16.71 -8.13 6.74
C ILE A 76 15.33 -7.59 7.13
N SER A 77 14.78 -6.64 6.37
CA SER A 77 13.44 -6.08 6.60
C SER A 77 12.32 -7.09 6.37
N ALA A 78 12.50 -8.04 5.45
CA ALA A 78 11.56 -9.12 5.17
C ALA A 78 11.45 -10.07 6.36
N ILE A 79 12.59 -10.45 6.96
CA ILE A 79 12.67 -11.38 8.09
C ILE A 79 12.28 -10.70 9.42
N GLY A 80 11.46 -9.65 9.38
CA GLY A 80 10.95 -8.96 10.58
C GLY A 80 12.01 -8.18 11.37
N GLY A 81 13.21 -7.98 10.83
CA GLY A 81 14.24 -7.13 11.43
C GLY A 81 14.88 -7.67 12.72
N SER A 82 14.73 -8.96 13.05
CA SER A 82 15.44 -9.52 14.21
C SER A 82 16.92 -9.69 13.88
N ALA A 83 17.79 -8.97 14.59
CA ALA A 83 19.25 -9.05 14.38
C ALA A 83 19.77 -10.50 14.46
N ALA A 84 19.11 -11.34 15.26
CA ALA A 84 19.43 -12.76 15.40
C ALA A 84 19.18 -13.55 14.10
N GLU A 85 18.01 -13.40 13.46
CA GLU A 85 17.72 -14.12 12.20
C GLU A 85 18.57 -13.62 11.04
N VAL A 86 18.91 -12.33 11.03
CA VAL A 86 19.84 -11.75 10.05
C VAL A 86 21.23 -12.38 10.20
N ASN A 87 21.74 -12.46 11.43
CA ASN A 87 23.03 -13.08 11.69
C ASN A 87 23.04 -14.56 11.31
N LEU A 88 21.95 -15.29 11.55
CA LEU A 88 21.79 -16.68 11.12
C LEU A 88 21.79 -16.80 9.59
N PHE A 89 21.06 -15.93 8.89
CA PHE A 89 21.06 -15.90 7.42
C PHE A 89 22.45 -15.61 6.86
N LEU A 90 23.14 -14.61 7.40
CA LEU A 90 24.49 -14.23 6.95
C LEU A 90 25.57 -15.27 7.30
N ALA A 91 25.37 -16.07 8.36
CA ALA A 91 26.25 -17.17 8.71
C ALA A 91 26.09 -18.36 7.75
N ASN A 92 24.91 -18.54 7.16
CA ASN A 92 24.61 -19.65 6.28
C ASN A 92 25.44 -19.61 4.97
N PRO A 93 26.10 -20.71 4.58
CA PRO A 93 27.00 -20.72 3.42
C PRO A 93 26.28 -20.50 2.09
N LEU A 94 25.06 -21.02 1.92
CA LEU A 94 24.27 -20.87 0.70
C LEU A 94 23.77 -19.45 0.51
N ALA A 95 23.32 -18.80 1.59
CA ALA A 95 22.96 -17.39 1.57
C ALA A 95 24.15 -16.51 1.15
N ARG A 96 25.34 -16.73 1.73
CA ARG A 96 26.56 -15.99 1.36
C ARG A 96 26.93 -16.19 -0.11
N TRP A 97 26.85 -17.42 -0.60
CA TRP A 97 27.08 -17.71 -2.01
C TRP A 97 26.10 -16.96 -2.92
N PHE A 98 24.79 -17.04 -2.63
CA PHE A 98 23.76 -16.35 -3.43
C PHE A 98 23.99 -14.84 -3.48
N MET A 99 24.33 -14.24 -2.33
CA MET A 99 24.63 -12.82 -2.22
C MET A 99 25.86 -12.42 -3.04
N PHE A 100 26.90 -13.26 -3.07
CA PHE A 100 28.10 -13.04 -3.90
C PHE A 100 27.78 -13.10 -5.40
N GLU A 101 26.99 -14.08 -5.84
CA GLU A 101 26.62 -14.23 -7.25
C GLU A 101 25.83 -13.03 -7.77
N LEU A 102 24.87 -12.54 -6.97
CA LEU A 102 24.05 -11.39 -7.34
C LEU A 102 24.86 -10.10 -7.47
N ALA A 103 25.88 -9.93 -6.63
CA ALA A 103 26.78 -8.77 -6.69
C ALA A 103 27.76 -8.81 -7.88
N SER A 104 28.01 -10.00 -8.43
CA SER A 104 29.09 -10.22 -9.40
C SER A 104 28.63 -10.27 -10.87
N ARG A 105 27.32 -10.14 -11.17
CA ARG A 105 26.75 -10.34 -12.52
C ARG A 105 25.92 -9.15 -13.03
N ASP A 106 26.53 -8.29 -13.83
CA ASP A 106 25.89 -7.08 -14.38
C ASP A 106 24.71 -7.38 -15.32
N TYR A 107 24.84 -8.31 -16.28
CA TYR A 107 23.79 -8.58 -17.28
C TYR A 107 22.48 -9.09 -16.65
N GLU A 108 22.56 -9.88 -15.58
CA GLU A 108 21.36 -10.38 -14.90
C GLU A 108 20.62 -9.27 -14.14
N GLN A 109 21.33 -8.23 -13.67
CA GLN A 109 20.70 -7.09 -12.97
C GLN A 109 19.68 -6.37 -13.84
N ALA A 110 19.97 -6.15 -15.13
CA ALA A 110 19.01 -5.53 -16.05
C ALA A 110 17.73 -6.38 -16.21
N SER A 111 17.87 -7.69 -16.34
CA SER A 111 16.72 -8.61 -16.44
C SER A 111 15.91 -8.72 -15.15
N ILE A 112 16.58 -8.61 -14.00
CA ILE A 112 15.97 -8.53 -12.67
C ILE A 112 15.15 -7.25 -12.55
N ILE A 113 15.72 -6.10 -12.94
CA ILE A 113 15.04 -4.80 -12.90
C ILE A 113 13.71 -4.84 -13.64
N ILE A 114 13.68 -5.41 -14.86
CA ILE A 114 12.45 -5.52 -15.66
C ILE A 114 11.39 -6.36 -14.93
N GLU A 115 11.77 -7.52 -14.36
CA GLU A 115 10.82 -8.37 -13.64
C GLU A 115 10.32 -7.71 -12.35
N LEU A 116 11.19 -7.00 -11.64
CA LEU A 116 10.79 -6.23 -10.47
C LEU A 116 9.82 -5.12 -10.85
N GLU A 117 10.07 -4.37 -11.92
CA GLU A 117 9.15 -3.33 -12.37
C GLU A 117 7.72 -3.86 -12.48
N HIS A 118 7.55 -5.03 -13.11
CA HIS A 118 6.26 -5.70 -13.20
C HIS A 118 5.67 -6.08 -11.84
N LEU A 119 6.47 -6.68 -10.94
CA LEU A 119 6.02 -7.05 -9.60
C LEU A 119 5.59 -5.82 -8.77
N TYR A 120 6.40 -4.78 -8.75
CA TYR A 120 6.12 -3.54 -8.03
C TYR A 120 4.90 -2.82 -8.59
N ARG A 121 4.75 -2.76 -9.91
CA ARG A 121 3.56 -2.19 -10.56
C ARG A 121 2.30 -2.97 -10.18
N ASN A 122 2.36 -4.31 -10.21
CA ASN A 122 1.26 -5.16 -9.76
C ASN A 122 0.93 -4.94 -8.28
N TYR A 123 1.95 -4.76 -7.45
CA TYR A 123 1.78 -4.48 -6.03
C TYR A 123 1.11 -3.11 -5.78
N LEU A 124 1.46 -2.07 -6.55
CA LEU A 124 0.76 -0.78 -6.48
C LEU A 124 -0.74 -0.90 -6.78
N TYR A 125 -1.12 -1.76 -7.74
CA TYR A 125 -2.55 -1.99 -8.04
C TYR A 125 -3.31 -2.67 -6.90
N GLN A 126 -2.62 -3.37 -6.00
CA GLN A 126 -3.19 -4.04 -4.84
C GLN A 126 -3.38 -3.10 -3.63
N ILE A 127 -2.71 -1.94 -3.63
CA ILE A 127 -2.82 -0.96 -2.55
C ILE A 127 -4.06 -0.11 -2.76
N GLY A 128 -4.87 0.01 -1.72
CA GLY A 128 -5.99 0.93 -1.71
C GLY A 128 -5.51 2.32 -1.35
N THR A 129 -5.96 3.33 -2.09
CA THR A 129 -5.60 4.73 -1.86
C THR A 129 -6.85 5.59 -1.68
N LEU A 130 -6.89 6.33 -0.57
CA LEU A 130 -7.91 7.35 -0.31
C LEU A 130 -7.27 8.74 -0.40
N CYS A 131 -7.69 9.49 -1.42
CA CYS A 131 -7.26 10.86 -1.68
C CYS A 131 -8.21 11.88 -1.02
N LEU A 132 -7.65 12.83 -0.27
CA LEU A 132 -8.34 13.98 0.33
C LEU A 132 -7.57 15.26 0.01
N ASN A 133 -8.24 16.41 0.07
CA ASN A 133 -7.62 17.72 -0.16
C ASN A 133 -7.52 18.49 1.15
N GLN A 134 -6.42 19.16 1.44
CA GLN A 134 -6.29 19.97 2.67
C GLN A 134 -7.20 21.21 2.69
N GLY A 135 -7.72 21.62 1.54
CA GLY A 135 -8.64 22.76 1.42
C GLY A 135 -9.85 22.43 0.58
N PHE A 136 -10.95 23.13 0.86
CA PHE A 136 -12.19 23.06 0.07
C PHE A 136 -12.31 24.21 -0.95
N ASP A 137 -11.42 25.20 -0.91
CA ASP A 137 -11.53 26.49 -1.60
C ASP A 137 -10.94 26.50 -3.02
N ASP A 138 -10.47 25.35 -3.50
CA ASP A 138 -9.94 25.22 -4.86
C ASP A 138 -11.04 25.00 -5.91
N ILE A 139 -11.12 25.94 -6.87
CA ILE A 139 -12.16 25.96 -7.92
C ILE A 139 -12.05 24.75 -8.85
N LEU A 140 -10.83 24.31 -9.17
CA LEU A 140 -10.61 23.18 -10.08
C LEU A 140 -11.09 21.86 -9.47
N SER A 141 -10.94 21.69 -8.15
CA SER A 141 -11.42 20.52 -7.40
C SER A 141 -12.95 20.46 -7.41
N TRP A 142 -13.62 21.60 -7.27
CA TRP A 142 -15.07 21.67 -7.43
C TRP A 142 -15.53 21.34 -8.85
N SER A 143 -14.78 21.77 -9.86
CA SER A 143 -15.05 21.47 -11.27
C SER A 143 -14.89 19.98 -11.56
N HIS A 144 -13.72 19.42 -11.25
CA HIS A 144 -13.35 18.04 -11.58
C HIS A 144 -14.05 16.98 -10.72
N TYR A 145 -14.16 17.21 -9.41
CA TYR A 145 -14.51 16.14 -8.46
C TYR A 145 -15.87 16.35 -7.78
N ALA A 146 -16.42 17.56 -7.81
CA ALA A 146 -17.76 17.86 -7.30
C ALA A 146 -18.77 18.17 -8.40
N ASN A 147 -18.70 17.41 -9.51
CA ASN A 147 -19.68 17.43 -10.59
C ASN A 147 -19.97 18.85 -11.11
N ASN A 148 -18.93 19.59 -11.51
CA ASN A 148 -19.04 20.97 -11.99
C ASN A 148 -19.73 21.91 -10.98
N HIS A 149 -19.23 21.95 -9.73
CA HIS A 149 -19.77 22.80 -8.65
C HIS A 149 -21.22 22.49 -8.20
N THR A 150 -21.81 21.38 -8.63
CA THR A 150 -23.17 20.96 -8.18
C THR A 150 -23.14 19.93 -7.05
N GLY A 151 -21.97 19.34 -6.79
CA GLY A 151 -21.75 18.31 -5.78
C GLY A 151 -21.44 18.86 -4.39
N ILE A 152 -20.68 18.09 -3.62
CA ILE A 152 -20.36 18.36 -2.23
C ILE A 152 -18.87 18.17 -1.94
N ALA A 153 -18.39 18.86 -0.91
CA ALA A 153 -17.12 18.59 -0.25
C ALA A 153 -17.40 18.16 1.20
N ILE A 154 -16.85 17.02 1.60
CA ILE A 154 -17.07 16.42 2.93
C ILE A 154 -15.77 16.56 3.72
N GLY A 155 -15.81 17.33 4.81
CA GLY A 155 -14.66 17.59 5.68
C GLY A 155 -14.51 16.55 6.77
N PHE A 156 -13.35 15.90 6.82
CA PHE A 156 -12.96 14.94 7.84
C PHE A 156 -11.79 15.47 8.67
N ASP A 157 -11.85 15.28 9.98
CA ASP A 157 -10.68 15.45 10.83
C ASP A 157 -9.75 14.24 10.67
N VAL A 158 -8.57 14.48 10.10
CA VAL A 158 -7.58 13.43 9.79
C VAL A 158 -7.02 12.77 11.05
N ASN A 159 -7.08 13.43 12.22
CA ASN A 159 -6.65 12.84 13.49
C ASN A 159 -7.71 11.90 14.08
N GLU A 160 -8.96 12.00 13.64
CA GLU A 160 -10.07 11.15 14.10
C GLU A 160 -10.46 10.05 13.09
N LEU A 161 -10.04 10.17 11.82
CA LEU A 161 -10.53 9.30 10.76
C LEU A 161 -10.04 7.84 10.87
N TYR A 162 -8.73 7.62 11.02
CA TYR A 162 -8.12 6.29 11.15
C TYR A 162 -7.04 6.32 12.26
N GLN A 163 -7.30 5.72 13.43
CA GLN A 163 -6.42 5.77 14.62
C GLN A 163 -5.75 4.42 14.97
N SER A 164 -4.53 4.46 15.54
CA SER A 164 -3.57 3.35 15.73
C SER A 164 -4.16 2.05 16.22
N LYS A 165 -5.01 2.15 17.25
CA LYS A 165 -5.42 1.03 18.08
C LYS A 165 -6.41 0.12 17.37
N GLU A 166 -6.93 0.55 16.21
CA GLU A 166 -8.07 -0.08 15.55
C GLU A 166 -7.91 -0.23 14.03
N ASN A 167 -6.77 0.16 13.45
CA ASN A 167 -6.51 0.18 12.01
C ASN A 167 -6.24 -1.19 11.38
N TYR A 168 -6.67 -2.27 12.03
CA TYR A 168 -6.65 -3.63 11.47
C TYR A 168 -8.07 -4.07 11.16
N PHE A 169 -8.43 -3.97 9.89
CA PHE A 169 -9.71 -4.44 9.39
C PHE A 169 -9.60 -5.88 8.92
N PRO A 170 -10.62 -6.73 9.08
CA PRO A 170 -10.65 -8.00 8.36
C PRO A 170 -10.61 -7.71 6.86
N ILE A 171 -9.94 -8.55 6.08
CA ILE A 171 -10.04 -8.48 4.63
C ILE A 171 -11.52 -8.69 4.28
N PRO A 172 -12.17 -7.77 3.53
CA PRO A 172 -13.55 -7.94 3.11
C PRO A 172 -13.67 -9.25 2.33
N LYS A 173 -14.26 -10.28 2.94
CA LYS A 173 -14.70 -11.46 2.19
C LYS A 173 -15.85 -10.99 1.33
N GLY A 174 -15.81 -11.26 0.02
CA GLY A 174 -16.91 -10.96 -0.87
C GLY A 174 -18.20 -11.54 -0.31
N GLY A 175 -19.07 -10.68 0.22
CA GLY A 175 -20.46 -11.01 0.51
C GLY A 175 -20.82 -11.66 1.85
N ASP A 176 -20.00 -11.63 2.91
CA ASP A 176 -20.48 -12.09 4.23
C ASP A 176 -20.12 -11.15 5.40
N SER A 177 -21.17 -10.53 5.94
CA SER A 177 -21.20 -9.89 7.24
C SER A 177 -21.20 -10.96 8.33
N GLY A 178 -20.11 -11.08 9.08
CA GLY A 178 -20.13 -11.83 10.33
C GLY A 178 -18.79 -12.41 10.73
N THR A 179 -18.11 -11.75 11.66
CA THR A 179 -17.78 -12.29 13.00
C THR A 179 -16.72 -11.42 13.64
N SER A 180 -17.10 -10.80 14.76
CA SER A 180 -16.19 -10.17 15.70
C SER A 180 -15.39 -11.26 16.42
N ASN A 181 -14.10 -11.38 16.12
CA ASN A 181 -13.16 -12.04 17.01
C ASN A 181 -12.22 -10.98 17.59
N THR A 182 -12.10 -10.96 18.91
CA THR A 182 -11.37 -9.99 19.74
C THR A 182 -9.84 -10.16 19.68
N GLY A 183 -9.32 -10.68 18.58
CA GLY A 183 -7.89 -10.76 18.28
C GLY A 183 -7.57 -10.00 16.99
N THR A 184 -6.38 -9.40 16.91
CA THR A 184 -5.91 -8.79 15.65
C THR A 184 -6.03 -9.81 14.51
N PRO A 185 -6.72 -9.49 13.40
CA PRO A 185 -6.87 -10.43 12.28
C PRO A 185 -5.49 -10.87 11.79
N LYS A 186 -5.25 -12.20 11.75
CA LYS A 186 -4.01 -12.76 11.16
C LYS A 186 -3.84 -12.37 9.68
N HIS A 187 -4.95 -12.05 9.01
CA HIS A 187 -5.04 -11.52 7.65
C HIS A 187 -5.95 -10.29 7.73
N GLY A 188 -5.41 -9.10 7.55
CA GLY A 188 -6.16 -7.85 7.72
C GLY A 188 -5.56 -6.70 6.93
N ILE A 189 -6.24 -5.57 6.93
CA ILE A 189 -5.85 -4.36 6.21
C ILE A 189 -5.30 -3.38 7.22
N PHE A 190 -4.12 -2.84 6.96
CA PHE A 190 -3.54 -1.73 7.70
C PHE A 190 -3.81 -0.43 6.96
N VAL A 191 -4.46 0.52 7.62
CA VAL A 191 -4.56 1.91 7.16
C VAL A 191 -3.61 2.76 8.01
N ALA A 192 -2.78 3.58 7.36
CA ALA A 192 -1.88 4.47 8.09
C ALA A 192 -2.68 5.48 8.94
N GLU A 193 -2.19 5.82 10.13
CA GLU A 193 -2.89 6.75 11.03
C GLU A 193 -2.85 8.19 10.52
N THR A 194 -1.69 8.59 10.05
CA THR A 194 -1.47 9.88 9.42
C THR A 194 -1.51 9.72 7.91
N PRO A 195 -2.24 10.61 7.21
CA PRO A 195 -2.19 10.60 5.77
C PRO A 195 -0.82 11.09 5.29
N ILE A 196 -0.38 10.55 4.17
CA ILE A 196 0.87 10.93 3.52
C ILE A 196 0.63 12.22 2.76
N SER A 197 1.51 13.21 2.94
CA SER A 197 1.48 14.45 2.15
C SER A 197 2.07 14.22 0.76
N ILE A 198 1.47 14.83 -0.26
CA ILE A 198 1.95 14.72 -1.63
C ILE A 198 3.03 15.76 -1.92
N THR A 199 4.14 15.26 -2.44
CA THR A 199 5.24 16.07 -2.97
C THR A 199 5.00 16.30 -4.46
N TYR A 200 4.84 17.56 -4.85
CA TYR A 200 4.58 17.95 -6.23
C TYR A 200 5.86 18.24 -6.98
N VAL A 201 6.04 17.62 -8.14
CA VAL A 201 7.29 17.66 -8.92
C VAL A 201 7.01 17.99 -10.39
N SER A 202 7.89 18.77 -11.03
CA SER A 202 7.81 19.06 -12.47
C SER A 202 8.11 17.81 -13.31
N ASP A 203 9.09 17.04 -12.86
CA ASP A 203 9.65 15.89 -13.56
C ASP A 203 9.53 14.64 -12.68
N GLN A 204 9.39 13.47 -13.32
CA GLN A 204 9.32 12.20 -12.59
C GLN A 204 10.63 11.95 -11.84
N ILE A 205 10.51 11.64 -10.56
CA ILE A 205 11.66 11.24 -9.74
C ILE A 205 11.97 9.77 -10.07
N PRO A 206 13.21 9.44 -10.50
CA PRO A 206 13.61 8.06 -10.62
C PRO A 206 13.59 7.38 -9.26
N ILE A 207 12.96 6.21 -9.19
CA ILE A 207 12.91 5.40 -7.98
C ILE A 207 13.82 4.20 -8.22
N ASP A 208 14.90 4.12 -7.47
CA ASP A 208 15.75 2.94 -7.46
C ASP A 208 14.99 1.76 -6.83
N ILE A 209 14.35 0.96 -7.69
CA ILE A 209 13.58 -0.21 -7.28
C ILE A 209 14.43 -1.31 -6.68
N MET A 210 15.76 -1.20 -6.74
CA MET A 210 16.69 -2.10 -6.04
C MET A 210 16.96 -1.58 -4.63
N SER A 211 16.75 -0.29 -4.36
CA SER A 211 17.04 0.36 -3.08
C SER A 211 15.91 0.28 -2.02
N TYR A 212 14.65 0.07 -2.42
CA TYR A 212 13.48 0.19 -1.53
C TYR A 212 12.65 -1.09 -1.34
N THR A 213 12.23 -1.42 -0.10
CA THR A 213 11.26 -2.52 0.08
C THR A 213 9.95 -2.25 -0.69
N PRO A 214 9.11 -3.26 -0.98
CA PRO A 214 7.83 -3.04 -1.65
C PRO A 214 6.96 -1.95 -1.01
N ASN A 215 6.93 -1.87 0.32
CA ASN A 215 6.16 -0.85 1.03
C ASN A 215 6.80 0.54 0.91
N ASP A 216 8.13 0.64 0.97
CA ASP A 216 8.83 1.92 0.86
C ASP A 216 8.69 2.47 -0.56
N PHE A 217 8.87 1.61 -1.55
CA PHE A 217 8.62 1.93 -2.95
C PHE A 217 7.18 2.42 -3.16
N ALA A 218 6.20 1.71 -2.60
CA ALA A 218 4.80 2.10 -2.70
C ALA A 218 4.53 3.46 -2.06
N ARG A 219 5.08 3.71 -0.87
CA ARG A 219 4.97 5.01 -0.20
C ARG A 219 5.58 6.12 -1.03
N LEU A 220 6.78 5.94 -1.57
CA LEU A 220 7.46 6.93 -2.41
C LEU A 220 6.68 7.20 -3.70
N SER A 221 6.28 6.13 -4.41
CA SER A 221 5.53 6.24 -5.68
C SER A 221 4.18 6.94 -5.49
N LEU A 222 3.50 6.65 -4.38
CA LEU A 222 2.18 7.22 -4.07
C LEU A 222 2.25 8.56 -3.34
N SER A 223 3.44 9.03 -2.93
CA SER A 223 3.63 10.34 -2.28
C SER A 223 4.13 11.42 -3.24
N THR A 224 4.25 11.12 -4.53
CA THR A 224 4.67 12.09 -5.56
C THR A 224 3.60 12.27 -6.62
N LYS A 225 3.42 13.50 -7.10
CA LYS A 225 2.46 13.82 -8.18
C LYS A 225 3.00 14.95 -9.04
N SER A 226 2.51 15.05 -10.28
CA SER A 226 2.89 16.16 -11.16
C SER A 226 2.46 17.52 -10.58
N LEU A 227 3.35 18.52 -10.67
CA LEU A 227 3.13 19.89 -10.20
C LEU A 227 1.90 20.55 -10.80
N HIS A 228 1.46 20.12 -11.98
CA HIS A 228 0.23 20.61 -12.62
C HIS A 228 -1.04 20.32 -11.78
N TRP A 229 -0.99 19.34 -10.89
CA TRP A 229 -2.05 18.99 -9.94
C TRP A 229 -1.84 19.59 -8.54
N GLY A 230 -0.86 20.48 -8.37
CA GLY A 230 -0.49 21.10 -7.09
C GLY A 230 -1.63 21.83 -6.38
N TYR A 231 -2.62 22.30 -7.15
CA TYR A 231 -3.80 22.99 -6.63
C TYR A 231 -4.64 22.11 -5.68
N GLU A 232 -4.56 20.77 -5.82
CA GLU A 232 -5.35 19.84 -5.02
C GLU A 232 -4.94 19.86 -3.54
N ARG A 233 -3.68 20.19 -3.23
CA ARG A 233 -3.10 20.09 -1.88
C ARG A 233 -3.46 18.74 -1.25
N GLU A 234 -3.18 17.68 -2.00
CA GLU A 234 -3.64 16.33 -1.75
C GLU A 234 -2.89 15.69 -0.57
N VAL A 235 -3.62 14.91 0.23
CA VAL A 235 -3.09 13.99 1.22
C VAL A 235 -3.73 12.61 1.01
N ARG A 236 -2.97 11.54 1.26
CA ARG A 236 -3.39 10.16 0.97
C ARG A 236 -3.34 9.24 2.18
N TYR A 237 -4.42 8.51 2.42
CA TYR A 237 -4.37 7.31 3.24
C TYR A 237 -4.07 6.10 2.35
N LEU A 238 -3.15 5.25 2.81
CA LEU A 238 -2.84 3.98 2.15
C LEU A 238 -3.43 2.83 2.98
N ALA A 239 -4.20 1.98 2.31
CA ALA A 239 -4.62 0.68 2.79
C ALA A 239 -3.66 -0.37 2.24
N ILE A 240 -2.96 -1.07 3.12
CA ILE A 240 -1.93 -2.07 2.78
C ILE A 240 -2.33 -3.40 3.43
N PRO A 241 -2.25 -4.54 2.72
CA PRO A 241 -2.55 -5.83 3.34
C PRO A 241 -1.48 -6.19 4.38
N ARG A 242 -1.89 -6.79 5.48
CA ARG A 242 -0.99 -7.26 6.53
C ARG A 242 -0.13 -8.40 5.99
N ARG A 243 1.19 -8.23 6.06
CA ARG A 243 2.15 -9.27 5.69
C ARG A 243 2.11 -10.44 6.67
N LYS A 244 2.29 -11.66 6.15
CA LYS A 244 2.66 -12.82 6.97
C LYS A 244 4.09 -12.63 7.47
N SER A 245 4.40 -13.18 8.64
CA SER A 245 5.78 -13.25 9.11
C SER A 245 6.60 -14.09 8.14
N ILE A 246 7.71 -13.56 7.65
CA ILE A 246 8.67 -14.26 6.79
C ILE A 246 9.85 -14.64 7.69
N SER A 247 10.28 -15.90 7.69
CA SER A 247 11.52 -16.31 8.35
C SER A 247 12.66 -16.39 7.35
N TYR A 248 13.92 -16.36 7.82
CA TYR A 248 15.06 -16.57 6.92
C TYR A 248 15.03 -17.96 6.26
N GLY A 249 14.42 -18.97 6.92
CA GLY A 249 14.21 -20.30 6.36
C GLY A 249 13.29 -20.30 5.13
N ASN A 250 12.32 -19.37 5.06
CA ASN A 250 11.51 -19.20 3.84
C ASN A 250 12.38 -18.73 2.66
N VAL A 251 13.29 -17.79 2.91
CA VAL A 251 14.22 -17.26 1.90
C VAL A 251 15.19 -18.35 1.44
N LEU A 252 15.78 -19.11 2.37
CA LEU A 252 16.70 -20.20 2.04
C LEU A 252 16.04 -21.30 1.19
N ASN A 253 14.78 -21.64 1.46
CA ASN A 253 14.07 -22.62 0.63
C ASN A 253 13.91 -22.17 -0.83
N ILE A 254 13.71 -20.87 -1.07
CA ILE A 254 13.64 -20.31 -2.42
C ILE A 254 15.02 -20.40 -3.12
N ILE A 255 16.11 -20.08 -2.40
CA ILE A 255 17.48 -20.19 -2.93
C ILE A 255 17.84 -21.65 -3.24
N ARG A 256 17.40 -22.60 -2.41
CA ARG A 256 17.66 -24.04 -2.59
C ARG A 256 16.90 -24.66 -3.75
N ALA A 257 15.68 -24.20 -4.05
CA ALA A 257 14.78 -24.89 -4.95
C ALA A 257 15.40 -25.22 -6.32
N PRO A 258 16.06 -24.28 -7.03
CA PRO A 258 16.70 -24.62 -8.31
C PRO A 258 17.78 -25.69 -8.18
N PHE A 259 18.50 -25.74 -7.06
CA PHE A 259 19.52 -26.76 -6.85
C PHE A 259 18.95 -28.15 -6.62
N LEU A 260 17.88 -28.23 -5.83
CA LEU A 260 17.19 -29.50 -5.56
C LEU A 260 16.52 -30.07 -6.80
N GLU A 261 16.06 -29.23 -7.73
CA GLU A 261 15.53 -29.67 -9.03
C GLU A 261 16.58 -30.26 -9.95
N HIS A 262 17.85 -29.85 -9.84
CA HIS A 262 18.94 -30.34 -10.69
C HIS A 262 19.62 -31.60 -10.13
N VAL A 263 19.56 -31.80 -8.83
CA VAL A 263 20.06 -32.99 -8.16
C VAL A 263 18.89 -33.96 -8.01
N ASP A 264 18.53 -34.63 -9.10
CA ASP A 264 17.47 -35.66 -9.14
C ASP A 264 17.62 -36.61 -7.95
N ASN A 265 16.59 -36.70 -7.10
CA ASN A 265 16.49 -37.66 -5.99
C ASN A 265 17.64 -37.65 -4.96
N LEU A 266 17.90 -36.54 -4.27
CA LEU A 266 18.31 -36.62 -2.86
C LEU A 266 17.13 -37.05 -1.98
N ALA A 267 16.48 -38.17 -2.32
CA ALA A 267 15.35 -38.75 -1.58
C ALA A 267 15.73 -39.15 -0.14
N GLU A 268 17.03 -39.14 0.19
CA GLU A 268 17.56 -39.45 1.52
C GLU A 268 17.99 -38.22 2.34
N CYS A 269 18.02 -37.01 1.75
CA CYS A 269 18.34 -35.80 2.53
C CYS A 269 17.10 -35.23 3.21
N ARG A 270 17.04 -35.34 4.55
CA ARG A 270 16.12 -34.53 5.35
C ARG A 270 16.44 -33.05 5.11
N VAL A 271 15.55 -32.31 4.46
CA VAL A 271 15.69 -30.86 4.29
C VAL A 271 15.28 -30.17 5.58
N TYR A 272 16.24 -29.55 6.27
CA TYR A 272 15.93 -28.75 7.45
C TYR A 272 15.26 -27.43 7.04
N ARG A 273 14.01 -27.25 7.50
CA ARG A 273 13.21 -26.03 7.27
C ARG A 273 13.45 -24.94 8.31
N SER A 274 14.24 -25.24 9.34
CA SER A 274 14.61 -24.35 10.44
C SER A 274 15.98 -24.73 10.99
N THR A 275 16.68 -23.77 11.61
CA THR A 275 17.90 -24.01 12.40
C THR A 275 17.68 -25.19 13.33
N THR A 276 18.50 -26.22 13.13
CA THR A 276 18.48 -27.42 13.96
C THR A 276 19.89 -27.62 14.44
N TRP A 277 20.09 -27.40 15.73
CA TRP A 277 21.39 -27.51 16.37
C TRP A 277 21.63 -28.94 16.83
N GLY A 278 22.88 -29.40 16.72
CA GLY A 278 23.33 -30.62 17.35
C GLY A 278 24.83 -30.63 17.53
N VAL A 279 25.37 -31.80 17.87
CA VAL A 279 26.80 -32.00 18.10
C VAL A 279 27.34 -32.93 17.02
N GLU A 280 28.35 -32.46 16.29
CA GLU A 280 29.14 -33.26 15.36
C GLU A 280 30.62 -33.07 15.73
N ASP A 281 31.36 -34.17 15.89
CA ASP A 281 32.76 -34.17 16.35
C ASP A 281 33.03 -33.33 17.61
N GLY A 282 32.09 -33.36 18.57
CA GLY A 282 32.20 -32.61 19.82
C GLY A 282 31.99 -31.10 19.69
N LYS A 283 31.60 -30.60 18.51
CA LYS A 283 31.31 -29.19 18.26
C LYS A 283 29.82 -28.98 18.03
N MET A 284 29.29 -27.88 18.55
CA MET A 284 27.94 -27.44 18.22
C MET A 284 27.90 -27.01 16.76
N VAL A 285 27.03 -27.64 15.99
CA VAL A 285 26.82 -27.37 14.57
C VAL A 285 25.35 -27.09 14.30
N ASN A 286 25.11 -26.23 13.32
CA ASN A 286 23.78 -26.02 12.74
C ASN A 286 23.66 -26.98 11.55
N PHE A 287 22.85 -28.04 11.70
CA PHE A 287 22.69 -29.05 10.65
C PHE A 287 22.14 -28.49 9.33
N MET A 288 21.44 -27.35 9.39
CA MET A 288 21.00 -26.63 8.21
C MET A 288 22.18 -26.08 7.40
N ASP A 289 23.21 -25.54 8.08
CA ASP A 289 24.39 -24.98 7.43
C ASP A 289 25.28 -26.08 6.84
N LEU A 290 25.39 -27.22 7.51
CA LEU A 290 26.12 -28.39 6.99
C LEU A 290 25.48 -28.94 5.71
N GLN A 291 24.15 -29.05 5.69
CA GLN A 291 23.42 -29.47 4.51
C GLN A 291 23.63 -28.51 3.33
N ASP A 292 23.57 -27.21 3.60
CA ASP A 292 23.79 -26.18 2.58
C ASP A 292 25.23 -26.16 2.06
N GLN A 293 26.20 -26.42 2.93
CA GLN A 293 27.61 -26.57 2.53
C GLN A 293 27.79 -27.80 1.63
N ALA A 294 27.23 -28.94 2.03
CA ALA A 294 27.26 -30.17 1.22
C ALA A 294 26.59 -29.98 -0.15
N LEU A 295 25.47 -29.25 -0.18
CA LEU A 295 24.79 -28.89 -1.43
C LEU A 295 25.70 -28.06 -2.33
N LEU A 296 26.33 -27.01 -1.81
CA LEU A 296 27.29 -26.18 -2.57
C LEU A 296 28.47 -26.99 -3.11
N ASP A 297 29.01 -27.90 -2.31
CA ASP A 297 30.16 -28.70 -2.71
C ASP A 297 29.79 -29.75 -3.78
N ALA A 298 28.61 -30.36 -3.69
CA ALA A 298 28.05 -31.22 -4.73
C ALA A 298 27.79 -30.47 -6.05
N LEU A 299 27.40 -29.20 -5.96
CA LEU A 299 27.17 -28.36 -7.15
C LEU A 299 28.48 -27.98 -7.82
N LYS A 300 29.51 -27.61 -7.05
CA LYS A 300 30.84 -27.29 -7.62
C LYS A 300 31.45 -28.48 -8.37
N SER A 301 31.13 -29.71 -7.96
CA SER A 301 31.67 -30.93 -8.58
C SER A 301 30.84 -31.42 -9.78
N CYS A 302 29.52 -31.25 -9.77
CA CYS A 302 28.63 -31.73 -10.83
C CYS A 302 28.23 -30.66 -11.87
N PHE A 303 28.39 -29.37 -11.57
CA PHE A 303 27.86 -28.26 -12.36
C PHE A 303 28.97 -27.27 -12.77
N HIS A 304 29.33 -27.23 -14.05
CA HIS A 304 30.08 -26.12 -14.63
C HIS A 304 29.10 -25.12 -15.26
N PRO A 305 29.17 -23.78 -15.02
CA PRO A 305 29.39 -22.98 -13.81
C PRO A 305 28.05 -22.30 -13.34
N PRO A 306 28.09 -21.44 -12.31
CA PRO A 306 27.05 -20.47 -11.91
C PRO A 306 26.13 -19.87 -13.00
N ASN A 307 26.57 -19.74 -14.26
CA ASN A 307 25.85 -19.12 -15.40
C ASN A 307 24.48 -19.73 -15.74
N ARG A 308 24.10 -20.88 -15.18
CA ARG A 308 22.78 -21.50 -15.38
C ARG A 308 21.86 -21.37 -14.17
N TYR A 309 22.36 -20.87 -13.03
CA TYR A 309 21.50 -20.64 -11.87
C TYR A 309 20.53 -19.49 -12.15
N PRO A 310 19.21 -19.66 -11.95
CA PRO A 310 18.23 -18.66 -12.35
C PRO A 310 18.12 -17.53 -11.31
N LEU A 311 19.16 -16.70 -11.14
CA LEU A 311 19.18 -15.64 -10.11
C LEU A 311 17.99 -14.72 -10.25
N ARG A 312 17.64 -14.37 -11.50
CA ARG A 312 16.45 -13.58 -11.82
C ARG A 312 15.18 -14.12 -11.17
N HIS A 313 14.90 -15.41 -11.35
CA HIS A 313 13.70 -16.06 -10.83
C HIS A 313 13.72 -16.18 -9.31
N VAL A 314 14.87 -16.52 -8.73
CA VAL A 314 15.04 -16.65 -7.28
C VAL A 314 14.83 -15.29 -6.60
N TYR A 315 15.41 -14.24 -7.18
CA TYR A 315 15.26 -12.87 -6.68
C TYR A 315 13.81 -12.37 -6.74
N SER A 316 13.11 -12.64 -7.85
CA SER A 316 11.72 -12.23 -8.02
C SER A 316 10.78 -12.97 -7.06
N GLN A 317 11.04 -14.25 -6.78
CA GLN A 317 10.31 -15.01 -5.76
C GLN A 317 10.53 -14.46 -4.34
N ILE A 318 11.77 -14.12 -3.97
CA ILE A 318 12.08 -13.49 -2.68
C ILE A 318 11.35 -12.15 -2.55
N THR A 319 11.35 -11.33 -3.61
CA THR A 319 10.64 -10.05 -3.61
C THR A 319 9.13 -10.25 -3.51
N SER A 320 8.57 -11.23 -4.23
CA SER A 320 7.14 -11.57 -4.17
C SER A 320 6.72 -12.03 -2.78
N LEU A 321 7.60 -12.71 -2.03
CA LEU A 321 7.34 -13.11 -0.65
C LEU A 321 7.11 -11.90 0.27
N MET A 322 7.75 -10.76 -0.03
CA MET A 322 7.56 -9.51 0.69
C MET A 322 6.24 -8.82 0.34
N MET A 323 5.58 -9.20 -0.75
CA MET A 323 4.32 -8.62 -1.20
C MET A 323 3.16 -9.52 -0.75
N PRO A 324 2.22 -9.04 0.08
CA PRO A 324 1.06 -9.84 0.44
C PRO A 324 0.23 -10.18 -0.82
N PRO A 325 -0.33 -11.40 -0.92
CA PRO A 325 -1.05 -11.84 -2.12
C PRO A 325 -2.43 -11.19 -2.28
N ASP A 326 -2.97 -10.64 -1.20
CA ASP A 326 -4.33 -10.12 -1.16
C ASP A 326 -4.37 -8.67 -1.68
N SER A 327 -5.31 -8.38 -2.58
CA SER A 327 -5.60 -7.01 -2.99
C SER A 327 -6.49 -6.32 -1.95
N VAL A 328 -6.13 -5.10 -1.56
CA VAL A 328 -6.93 -4.23 -0.68
C VAL A 328 -7.26 -2.89 -1.36
N SER A 329 -7.21 -2.89 -2.69
CA SER A 329 -7.70 -1.80 -3.52
C SER A 329 -9.14 -2.03 -3.94
N ASN A 330 -9.82 -0.96 -4.35
CA ASN A 330 -11.20 -0.97 -4.81
C ASN A 330 -12.21 -1.48 -3.77
N ILE A 331 -11.93 -1.22 -2.49
CA ILE A 331 -12.76 -1.61 -1.35
C ILE A 331 -13.22 -0.39 -0.55
N SER A 332 -14.33 -0.54 0.15
CA SER A 332 -14.77 0.45 1.15
C SER A 332 -14.26 0.03 2.53
N ILE A 333 -13.62 0.96 3.24
CA ILE A 333 -13.13 0.74 4.61
C ILE A 333 -13.92 1.66 5.55
N GLU A 334 -14.48 1.07 6.61
CA GLU A 334 -15.24 1.79 7.64
C GLU A 334 -14.33 2.71 8.47
N PHE A 335 -14.75 3.96 8.68
CA PHE A 335 -14.19 4.85 9.70
C PHE A 335 -15.12 4.81 10.92
N LYS A 336 -14.59 4.36 12.07
CA LYS A 336 -15.44 3.93 13.19
C LYS A 336 -16.12 5.07 13.93
N HIS A 337 -15.50 6.26 13.95
CA HIS A 337 -15.97 7.40 14.72
C HIS A 337 -16.74 8.38 13.82
N PRO A 338 -18.08 8.51 13.96
CA PRO A 338 -18.85 9.49 13.20
C PRO A 338 -18.39 10.94 13.43
N THR A 339 -17.76 11.19 14.58
CA THR A 339 -17.16 12.48 14.94
C THR A 339 -16.05 12.90 13.99
N ALA A 340 -15.43 11.96 13.25
CA ALA A 340 -14.43 12.28 12.24
C ALA A 340 -15.00 13.16 11.12
N LEU A 341 -16.28 12.98 10.74
CA LEU A 341 -16.95 13.85 9.78
C LEU A 341 -17.37 15.14 10.50
N LYS A 342 -16.80 16.29 10.10
CA LYS A 342 -17.01 17.58 10.76
C LYS A 342 -17.99 18.48 10.01
N GLU A 343 -17.94 18.45 8.68
CA GLU A 343 -18.75 19.35 7.87
C GLU A 343 -19.04 18.84 6.47
N VAL A 344 -20.13 19.33 5.89
CA VAL A 344 -20.51 19.12 4.49
C VAL A 344 -20.76 20.47 3.86
N ILE A 345 -20.03 20.75 2.79
CA ILE A 345 -20.12 21.97 2.00
C ILE A 345 -20.78 21.62 0.67
N PHE A 346 -21.86 22.30 0.32
CA PHE A 346 -22.54 22.16 -0.96
C PHE A 346 -22.00 23.16 -1.97
N GLY A 347 -21.82 22.71 -3.21
CA GLY A 347 -21.25 23.53 -4.28
C GLY A 347 -22.13 24.71 -4.69
N SER A 348 -21.51 25.71 -5.32
CA SER A 348 -22.16 26.98 -5.64
C SER A 348 -23.23 26.91 -6.72
N GLN A 349 -23.25 25.84 -7.52
CA GLN A 349 -24.27 25.59 -8.54
C GLN A 349 -25.34 24.59 -8.07
N ALA A 350 -25.23 24.09 -6.83
CA ALA A 350 -26.25 23.20 -6.27
C ALA A 350 -27.55 23.97 -5.99
N ARG A 351 -28.69 23.45 -6.48
CA ARG A 351 -30.00 24.08 -6.26
C ARG A 351 -30.38 24.02 -4.78
N ARG A 352 -30.95 25.10 -4.26
CA ARG A 352 -31.33 25.23 -2.83
C ARG A 352 -32.18 24.07 -2.33
N GLU A 353 -33.13 23.61 -3.14
CA GLU A 353 -34.01 22.48 -2.82
C GLU A 353 -33.24 21.16 -2.67
N ASP A 354 -32.33 20.87 -3.60
CA ASP A 354 -31.50 19.66 -3.58
C ASP A 354 -30.56 19.67 -2.37
N VAL A 355 -29.99 20.83 -2.06
CA VAL A 355 -29.14 21.04 -0.89
C VAL A 355 -29.90 20.72 0.40
N LEU A 356 -31.11 21.29 0.58
CA LEU A 356 -31.94 21.03 1.77
C LEU A 356 -32.37 19.56 1.85
N ARG A 357 -32.71 18.94 0.73
CA ARG A 357 -33.08 17.52 0.69
C ARG A 357 -31.93 16.62 1.12
N GLN A 358 -30.72 16.86 0.59
CA GLN A 358 -29.52 16.11 0.97
C GLN A 358 -29.17 16.30 2.45
N ALA A 359 -29.18 17.54 2.94
CA ALA A 359 -28.83 17.83 4.34
C ALA A 359 -29.84 17.20 5.33
N ARG A 360 -31.14 17.24 5.02
CA ARG A 360 -32.18 16.54 5.81
C ARG A 360 -31.99 15.04 5.81
N TRP A 361 -31.66 14.45 4.66
CA TRP A 361 -31.41 13.01 4.55
C TRP A 361 -30.22 12.59 5.42
N ILE A 362 -29.12 13.37 5.41
CA ILE A 362 -27.95 13.09 6.27
C ILE A 362 -28.33 13.19 7.76
N LYS A 363 -29.08 14.24 8.16
CA LYS A 363 -29.53 14.37 9.55
C LYS A 363 -30.46 13.24 10.00
N LYS A 364 -31.33 12.75 9.12
CA LYS A 364 -32.25 11.64 9.40
C LYS A 364 -31.53 10.36 9.82
N LEU A 365 -30.25 10.18 9.46
CA LEU A 365 -29.45 9.03 9.90
C LEU A 365 -29.14 9.03 11.41
N GLY A 366 -29.28 10.17 12.11
CA GLY A 366 -29.18 10.25 13.57
C GLY A 366 -27.77 10.16 14.18
N HIS A 367 -26.73 10.17 13.36
CA HIS A 367 -25.32 10.08 13.82
C HIS A 367 -24.49 11.34 13.55
N TYR A 368 -25.10 12.39 12.99
CA TYR A 368 -24.42 13.54 12.42
C TYR A 368 -24.94 14.89 12.96
N ASP A 369 -25.48 14.91 14.17
CA ASP A 369 -26.00 16.14 14.79
C ASP A 369 -24.91 17.21 15.01
N HIS A 370 -23.65 16.78 15.17
CA HIS A 370 -22.48 17.65 15.29
C HIS A 370 -22.00 18.23 13.96
N VAL A 371 -22.44 17.67 12.83
CA VAL A 371 -21.95 18.04 11.49
C VAL A 371 -22.52 19.39 11.09
N LYS A 372 -21.64 20.29 10.65
CA LYS A 372 -22.02 21.60 10.14
C LYS A 372 -22.28 21.54 8.64
N PHE A 373 -23.39 22.13 8.20
CA PHE A 373 -23.73 22.24 6.78
C PHE A 373 -23.47 23.65 6.29
N TYR A 374 -22.83 23.76 5.12
CA TYR A 374 -22.55 25.03 4.47
C TYR A 374 -22.92 24.98 3.00
N GLN A 375 -23.31 26.12 2.43
CA GLN A 375 -23.44 26.27 0.99
C GLN A 375 -22.41 27.27 0.49
N MET A 376 -21.69 26.92 -0.56
CA MET A 376 -20.81 27.83 -1.26
C MET A 376 -21.66 28.81 -2.07
N LEU A 377 -21.34 30.09 -1.97
CA LEU A 377 -22.00 31.18 -2.68
C LEU A 377 -20.99 31.78 -3.64
N ALA A 378 -21.35 31.81 -4.92
CA ALA A 378 -20.59 32.52 -5.94
C ALA A 378 -21.18 33.91 -6.15
N SER A 379 -20.36 34.93 -6.05
CA SER A 379 -20.68 36.30 -6.50
C SER A 379 -19.82 36.65 -7.70
N THR A 380 -20.06 37.81 -8.31
CA THR A 380 -19.32 38.29 -9.50
C THR A 380 -17.80 38.37 -9.30
N SER A 381 -17.30 38.46 -8.07
CA SER A 381 -15.85 38.62 -7.80
C SER A 381 -15.28 37.71 -6.71
N ARG A 382 -16.09 36.88 -6.04
CA ARG A 382 -15.61 36.01 -4.96
C ARG A 382 -16.52 34.81 -4.69
N PHE A 383 -15.91 33.75 -4.16
CA PHE A 383 -16.60 32.67 -3.46
C PHE A 383 -16.65 32.97 -1.96
N ALA A 384 -17.78 32.65 -1.34
CA ALA A 384 -17.97 32.67 0.10
C ALA A 384 -18.67 31.37 0.54
N ILE A 385 -18.63 31.04 1.82
CA ILE A 385 -19.46 29.98 2.39
C ILE A 385 -20.47 30.58 3.35
N GLN A 386 -21.69 30.04 3.34
CA GLN A 386 -22.75 30.40 4.28
C GLN A 386 -23.15 29.18 5.06
N ARG A 387 -23.14 29.29 6.40
CA ARG A 387 -23.67 28.23 7.27
C ARG A 387 -25.17 28.10 7.06
N MET A 388 -25.63 26.87 7.00
CA MET A 388 -27.03 26.54 6.85
C MET A 388 -27.64 26.12 8.18
N ASP A 389 -28.84 26.64 8.44
CA ASP A 389 -29.73 26.11 9.47
C ASP A 389 -30.65 25.10 8.78
N VAL A 390 -30.38 23.81 9.01
CA VAL A 390 -31.11 22.67 8.41
C VAL A 390 -31.82 21.88 9.48
#